data_AF-A0A354F0H4-F1
#
_entry.id   AF-A0A354F0H4-F1
#
_cell.length_a   1.000
_cell.length_b   1.000
_cell.length_c   1.000
_cell.angle_alpha   90.00
_cell.angle_beta   90.00
_cell.angle_gamma   90.00
#
_symmetry.space_group_name_H-M   'P 1'
#
loop_
_entity.id
_entity.type
_entity.pdbx_description
1 polymer ?
#
loop_
_entity_poly.entity_id
_entity_poly.type
_entity_poly.pdbx_seq_one_letter_code
_entity_poly.pdbx_strand_id
1 'polypeptide(L)'
;MHAESGKEPPFVAQINRLGVGFNEALHAQSLAFLHALWHKAVFPFDQWLTKMERRAIQLRAHQFDRVIAMLQMEIALPEGIMDSLHDYLMASPDAESMIQPLLALHASELNEPAYEHHLIHHALPHALEIAHRVNQVIENLGLLTAKDPATRFLRAVATLMMQFHDHEQKNKGEYPSVEEATAARVSGWIKTELSISAQSELRQLIDFMADRIIVLGTTRMDSATRTMDLSELYFDVRDLAASAGYPVVYTLPADRSVVPETKAGFIYSIDTILLLTGVCDKNPASIYDVVVAQAADPMTSTLSIMSRYFQRPLLMVQFFESNDFFSPFEHGASDLASQQAFLMALIAHVCQRAELSGSSSHPFIAFVQLCRKERLMHESPAAFMQAFHAQCTALDMARILGLFFFSAIDAEMNVCLSQERGLVFVVNKLISMGFSPKSMAGIASGHFQPLITPRAPVRDAANLRAIQLFYAQLDPPSKEWFISELVFAIVVQAGELLAVNGGVVCEKKSLARSAVTIEKSECVPMVMASSLPYKIGQPRTLRESFERSRLMGLICTRNRHPSACTSVFTLRN
;
A
#
# COMPACT_ATOMS: atom_id res chain seq x y z
N MET A 1 -21.71 -24.06 39.66
CA MET A 1 -20.55 -24.66 40.37
C MET A 1 -19.73 -23.54 40.96
N HIS A 2 -19.05 -23.78 42.10
CA HIS A 2 -18.49 -22.71 42.92
C HIS A 2 -17.32 -21.98 42.25
N ALA A 3 -17.27 -20.66 42.47
CA ALA A 3 -16.08 -19.87 42.22
C ALA A 3 -15.07 -20.13 43.35
N GLU A 4 -14.06 -20.96 43.08
CA GLU A 4 -12.92 -21.16 43.99
C GLU A 4 -11.60 -20.79 43.31
N SER A 5 -10.75 -20.12 44.09
CA SER A 5 -9.41 -19.62 43.76
C SER A 5 -9.34 -18.50 42.71
N GLY A 6 -8.82 -17.35 43.13
CA GLY A 6 -8.31 -16.30 42.25
C GLY A 6 -6.97 -16.68 41.60
N LYS A 7 -6.88 -17.89 41.05
CA LYS A 7 -5.81 -18.29 40.13
C LYS A 7 -6.36 -18.12 38.73
N GLU A 8 -5.67 -17.30 37.94
CA GLU A 8 -5.94 -17.16 36.53
C GLU A 8 -5.94 -18.56 35.86
N PRO A 9 -6.92 -18.91 35.02
CA PRO A 9 -7.01 -20.25 34.43
C PRO A 9 -5.68 -20.62 33.74
N PRO A 10 -5.20 -21.88 33.82
CA PRO A 10 -3.88 -22.26 33.28
C PRO A 10 -3.67 -21.83 31.82
N PHE A 11 -4.74 -21.92 31.03
CA PHE A 11 -4.81 -21.45 29.64
C PHE A 11 -4.70 -19.92 29.48
N VAL A 12 -5.37 -19.12 30.32
CA VAL A 12 -5.24 -17.65 30.28
C VAL A 12 -3.84 -17.23 30.72
N ALA A 13 -3.29 -17.90 31.74
CA ALA A 13 -1.89 -17.73 32.13
C ALA A 13 -0.90 -18.17 31.03
N GLN A 14 -1.25 -19.14 30.17
CA GLN A 14 -0.45 -19.53 28.99
C GLN A 14 -0.54 -18.50 27.86
N ILE A 15 -1.72 -17.91 27.59
CA ILE A 15 -1.84 -16.80 26.64
C ILE A 15 -1.06 -15.58 27.15
N ASN A 16 -1.16 -15.25 28.44
CA ASN A 16 -0.39 -14.16 29.06
C ASN A 16 1.13 -14.44 29.08
N ARG A 17 1.56 -15.71 29.01
CA ARG A 17 2.98 -16.11 28.91
C ARG A 17 3.59 -15.90 27.53
N LEU A 18 2.80 -15.66 26.49
CA LEU A 18 3.28 -15.48 25.12
C LEU A 18 4.39 -14.42 24.98
N GLY A 19 4.55 -13.50 25.94
CA GLY A 19 5.45 -12.34 25.84
C GLY A 19 4.99 -11.30 24.80
N VAL A 20 4.06 -11.71 23.94
CA VAL A 20 3.18 -10.90 23.11
C VAL A 20 2.25 -10.11 24.04
N GLY A 21 2.68 -8.91 24.40
CA GLY A 21 1.85 -7.95 25.11
C GLY A 21 0.71 -7.49 24.22
N PHE A 22 -0.43 -8.20 24.27
CA PHE A 22 -1.68 -7.63 23.81
C PHE A 22 -1.94 -6.37 24.65
N ASN A 23 -1.90 -5.19 24.03
CA ASN A 23 -2.14 -3.92 24.71
C ASN A 23 -3.60 -3.79 25.23
N GLU A 24 -4.47 -4.72 24.84
CA GLU A 24 -5.91 -4.77 25.07
C GLU A 24 -6.31 -6.25 25.30
N ALA A 25 -7.48 -6.51 25.88
CA ALA A 25 -7.96 -7.89 26.04
C ALA A 25 -8.55 -8.45 24.73
N LEU A 26 -8.28 -9.71 24.42
CA LEU A 26 -8.94 -10.44 23.31
C LEU A 26 -10.45 -10.57 23.52
N HIS A 27 -11.22 -10.58 22.43
CA HIS A 27 -12.65 -10.84 22.48
C HIS A 27 -12.96 -12.25 23.04
N ALA A 28 -14.07 -12.36 23.78
CA ALA A 28 -14.47 -13.62 24.43
C ALA A 28 -14.66 -14.80 23.46
N GLN A 29 -15.12 -14.52 22.23
CA GLN A 29 -15.26 -15.50 21.15
C GLN A 29 -13.90 -16.06 20.69
N SER A 30 -12.89 -15.20 20.60
CA SER A 30 -11.52 -15.57 20.24
C SER A 30 -10.85 -16.40 21.33
N LEU A 31 -11.01 -15.99 22.60
CA LEU A 31 -10.55 -16.76 23.76
C LEU A 31 -11.20 -18.15 23.82
N ALA A 32 -12.51 -18.24 23.58
CA ALA A 32 -13.22 -19.51 23.52
C ALA A 32 -12.73 -20.42 22.36
N PHE A 33 -12.43 -19.83 21.19
CA PHE A 33 -11.87 -20.55 20.05
C PHE A 33 -10.45 -21.07 20.32
N LEU A 34 -9.56 -20.22 20.84
CA LEU A 34 -8.22 -20.63 21.27
C LEU A 34 -8.26 -21.74 22.33
N HIS A 35 -9.18 -21.66 23.29
CA HIS A 35 -9.36 -22.69 24.32
C HIS A 35 -9.78 -24.02 23.68
N ALA A 36 -10.68 -23.99 22.69
CA ALA A 36 -11.07 -25.18 21.95
C ALA A 36 -9.91 -25.77 21.11
N LEU A 37 -9.06 -24.93 20.50
CA LEU A 37 -7.84 -25.38 19.82
C LEU A 37 -6.87 -26.05 20.79
N TRP A 38 -6.62 -25.44 21.95
CA TRP A 38 -5.74 -26.00 22.98
C TRP A 38 -6.22 -27.38 23.45
N HIS A 39 -7.50 -27.54 23.81
CA HIS A 39 -8.03 -28.85 24.24
C HIS A 39 -7.97 -29.93 23.16
N LYS A 40 -8.15 -29.57 21.88
CA LYS A 40 -8.15 -30.54 20.77
C LYS A 40 -6.76 -30.86 20.23
N ALA A 41 -5.80 -29.94 20.37
CA ALA A 41 -4.46 -30.05 19.80
C ALA A 41 -3.38 -29.49 20.74
N VAL A 42 -3.36 -29.94 22.00
CA VAL A 42 -2.44 -29.44 23.05
C VAL A 42 -1.00 -29.34 22.58
N PHE A 43 -0.45 -30.42 22.00
CA PHE A 43 0.97 -30.44 21.59
C PHE A 43 1.29 -29.50 20.42
N PRO A 44 0.52 -29.49 19.30
CA PRO A 44 0.64 -28.43 18.28
C PRO A 44 0.45 -27.01 18.84
N PHE A 45 -0.46 -26.82 19.79
CA PHE A 45 -0.71 -25.52 20.43
C PHE A 45 0.51 -25.04 21.23
N ASP A 46 1.12 -25.91 22.06
CA ASP A 46 2.32 -25.58 22.84
C ASP A 46 3.53 -25.30 21.93
N GLN A 47 3.66 -26.01 20.79
CA GLN A 47 4.67 -25.71 19.77
C GLN A 47 4.43 -24.34 19.12
N TRP A 48 3.18 -24.03 18.76
CA TRP A 48 2.79 -22.72 18.22
C TRP A 48 3.04 -21.58 19.23
N LEU A 49 2.71 -21.79 20.50
CA LEU A 49 2.98 -20.85 21.61
C LEU A 49 4.48 -20.54 21.70
N THR A 50 5.31 -21.59 21.76
CA THR A 50 6.78 -21.50 21.79
C THR A 50 7.34 -20.79 20.56
N LYS A 51 6.72 -21.01 19.38
CA LYS A 51 7.09 -20.36 18.12
C LYS A 51 6.77 -18.86 18.16
N MET A 52 5.63 -18.47 18.72
CA MET A 52 5.22 -17.06 18.87
C MET A 52 6.06 -16.32 19.91
N GLU A 53 6.32 -16.91 21.08
CA GLU A 53 7.22 -16.36 22.11
C GLU A 53 8.60 -16.02 21.53
N ARG A 54 9.21 -16.96 20.79
CA ARG A 54 10.53 -16.77 20.14
C ARG A 54 10.55 -15.68 19.07
N ARG A 55 9.40 -15.28 18.54
CA ARG A 55 9.29 -14.22 17.53
C ARG A 55 9.13 -12.83 18.14
N ALA A 56 8.78 -12.72 19.43
CA ALA A 56 8.63 -11.47 20.17
C ALA A 56 7.80 -10.39 19.42
N ILE A 57 6.67 -10.81 18.84
CA ILE A 57 5.81 -9.97 17.99
C ILE A 57 4.96 -9.04 18.86
N GLN A 58 4.89 -7.77 18.48
CA GLN A 58 3.95 -6.80 19.02
C GLN A 58 2.61 -6.96 18.30
N LEU A 59 1.73 -7.78 18.88
CA LEU A 59 0.42 -8.10 18.33
C LEU A 59 -0.67 -7.38 19.12
N ARG A 60 -1.57 -6.69 18.42
CA ARG A 60 -2.74 -6.05 19.04
C ARG A 60 -3.90 -7.04 19.13
N ALA A 61 -4.78 -6.90 20.12
CA ALA A 61 -5.89 -7.83 20.35
C ALA A 61 -6.78 -7.96 19.09
N HIS A 62 -7.19 -6.83 18.52
CA HIS A 62 -8.01 -6.80 17.31
C HIS A 62 -7.37 -7.50 16.10
N GLN A 63 -6.04 -7.45 15.92
CA GLN A 63 -5.36 -8.15 14.82
C GLN A 63 -5.54 -9.67 14.96
N PHE A 64 -5.47 -10.19 16.19
CA PHE A 64 -5.64 -11.61 16.45
C PHE A 64 -7.12 -12.04 16.44
N ASP A 65 -8.01 -11.22 16.98
CA ASP A 65 -9.45 -11.39 16.87
C ASP A 65 -9.87 -11.45 15.39
N ARG A 66 -9.25 -10.62 14.54
CA ARG A 66 -9.48 -10.60 13.09
C ARG A 66 -9.00 -11.87 12.38
N VAL A 67 -7.84 -12.41 12.77
CA VAL A 67 -7.35 -13.72 12.29
C VAL A 67 -8.33 -14.84 12.63
N ILE A 68 -8.87 -14.86 13.85
CA ILE A 68 -9.86 -15.87 14.25
C ILE A 68 -11.19 -15.68 13.51
N ALA A 69 -11.68 -14.45 13.38
CA ALA A 69 -12.88 -14.16 12.58
C ALA A 69 -12.71 -14.64 11.13
N MET A 70 -11.53 -14.42 10.53
CA MET A 70 -11.21 -14.86 9.17
C MET A 70 -11.20 -16.38 8.99
N LEU A 71 -10.68 -17.10 9.99
CA LEU A 71 -10.72 -18.56 9.99
C LEU A 71 -12.14 -19.11 10.21
N GLN A 72 -12.94 -18.44 11.04
CA GLN A 72 -14.34 -18.80 11.26
C GLN A 72 -15.18 -18.55 9.98
N MET A 73 -14.90 -17.48 9.24
CA MET A 73 -15.51 -17.24 7.92
C MET A 73 -15.11 -18.31 6.90
N GLU A 74 -13.84 -18.73 6.85
CA GLU A 74 -13.41 -19.84 5.97
C GLU A 74 -14.17 -21.15 6.26
N ILE A 75 -14.32 -21.49 7.54
CA ILE A 75 -15.07 -22.67 8.00
C ILE A 75 -16.57 -22.54 7.65
N ALA A 76 -17.12 -21.33 7.75
CA ALA A 76 -18.54 -21.05 7.49
C ALA A 76 -18.89 -20.89 6.00
N LEU A 77 -17.92 -20.65 5.11
CA LEU A 77 -18.16 -20.55 3.66
C LEU A 77 -18.90 -21.81 3.16
N PRO A 78 -20.03 -21.68 2.43
CA PRO A 78 -20.76 -22.83 1.89
C PRO A 78 -19.91 -23.66 0.91
N GLU A 79 -20.05 -24.98 0.93
CA GLU A 79 -19.35 -25.85 -0.05
C GLU A 79 -19.76 -25.53 -1.50
N GLY A 80 -21.06 -25.28 -1.73
CA GLY A 80 -21.63 -24.86 -3.03
C GLY A 80 -21.53 -23.36 -3.33
N ILE A 81 -20.60 -22.62 -2.70
CA ILE A 81 -20.44 -21.18 -2.94
C ILE A 81 -20.12 -20.86 -4.40
N MET A 82 -19.41 -21.75 -5.09
CA MET A 82 -19.09 -21.60 -6.51
C MET A 82 -20.30 -21.85 -7.42
N ASP A 83 -21.19 -22.76 -7.04
CA ASP A 83 -22.48 -22.95 -7.72
C ASP A 83 -23.35 -21.70 -7.58
N SER A 84 -23.40 -21.12 -6.37
CA SER A 84 -24.13 -19.86 -6.11
C SER A 84 -23.57 -18.68 -6.92
N LEU A 85 -22.25 -18.63 -7.12
CA LEU A 85 -21.63 -17.64 -8.00
C LEU A 85 -21.97 -17.91 -9.48
N HIS A 86 -21.98 -19.17 -9.92
CA HIS A 86 -22.35 -19.54 -11.27
C HIS A 86 -23.81 -19.16 -11.58
N ASP A 87 -24.75 -19.54 -10.72
CA ASP A 87 -26.17 -19.21 -10.84
C ASP A 87 -26.41 -17.70 -10.92
N TYR A 88 -25.68 -16.92 -10.10
CA TYR A 88 -25.72 -15.47 -10.15
C TYR A 88 -25.20 -14.90 -11.47
N LEU A 89 -24.04 -15.36 -11.95
CA LEU A 89 -23.47 -14.89 -13.22
C LEU A 89 -24.31 -15.31 -14.44
N MET A 90 -25.04 -16.43 -14.35
CA MET A 90 -26.03 -16.82 -15.36
C MET A 90 -27.27 -15.91 -15.34
N ALA A 91 -27.67 -15.41 -14.18
CA ALA A 91 -28.77 -14.43 -14.03
C ALA A 91 -28.32 -12.98 -14.29
N SER A 92 -27.04 -12.67 -14.15
CA SER A 92 -26.42 -11.34 -14.26
C SER A 92 -25.12 -11.42 -15.07
N PRO A 93 -25.19 -11.70 -16.39
CA PRO A 93 -24.00 -11.92 -17.24
C PRO A 93 -23.10 -10.68 -17.33
N ASP A 94 -23.66 -9.48 -17.13
CA ASP A 94 -22.95 -8.21 -17.18
C ASP A 94 -22.20 -7.88 -15.88
N ALA A 95 -22.30 -8.70 -14.81
CA ALA A 95 -21.74 -8.42 -13.49
C ALA A 95 -20.23 -8.12 -13.49
N GLU A 96 -19.45 -8.78 -14.35
CA GLU A 96 -18.02 -8.47 -14.56
C GLU A 96 -17.83 -7.02 -15.05
N SER A 97 -18.67 -6.57 -15.98
CA SER A 97 -18.60 -5.21 -16.52
C SER A 97 -19.08 -4.14 -15.54
N MET A 98 -19.93 -4.49 -14.57
CA MET A 98 -20.38 -3.58 -13.50
C MET A 98 -19.27 -3.25 -12.49
N ILE A 99 -18.28 -4.12 -12.30
CA ILE A 99 -17.14 -3.88 -11.40
C ILE A 99 -16.16 -2.85 -11.99
N GLN A 100 -15.97 -2.84 -13.31
CA GLN A 100 -14.92 -2.02 -13.95
C GLN A 100 -15.09 -0.50 -13.75
N PRO A 101 -16.31 0.10 -13.82
CA PRO A 101 -16.53 1.52 -13.54
C PRO A 101 -16.26 1.94 -12.10
N LEU A 102 -16.29 1.03 -11.11
CA LEU A 102 -16.18 1.39 -9.70
C LEU A 102 -14.84 2.08 -9.37
N LEU A 103 -13.75 1.70 -10.05
CA LEU A 103 -12.47 2.41 -9.95
C LEU A 103 -12.63 3.89 -10.33
N ALA A 104 -13.25 4.18 -11.48
CA ALA A 104 -13.42 5.56 -11.96
C ALA A 104 -14.42 6.35 -11.10
N LEU A 105 -15.45 5.69 -10.58
CA LEU A 105 -16.49 6.30 -9.74
C LEU A 105 -15.96 6.71 -8.36
N HIS A 106 -15.10 5.90 -7.74
CA HIS A 106 -14.64 6.09 -6.36
C HIS A 106 -13.17 6.54 -6.23
N ALA A 107 -12.42 6.67 -7.33
CA ALA A 107 -11.01 7.10 -7.30
C ALA A 107 -10.79 8.40 -6.53
N SER A 108 -11.64 9.43 -6.70
CA SER A 108 -11.49 10.71 -5.98
C SER A 108 -11.77 10.57 -4.49
N GLU A 109 -12.82 9.83 -4.11
CA GLU A 109 -13.28 9.63 -2.71
C GLU A 109 -12.14 9.16 -1.79
N LEU A 110 -11.25 8.32 -2.32
CA LEU A 110 -10.15 7.72 -1.57
C LEU A 110 -8.76 8.32 -1.90
N ASN A 111 -8.53 8.85 -3.10
CA ASN A 111 -7.23 9.38 -3.49
C ASN A 111 -7.04 10.88 -3.14
N GLU A 112 -8.12 11.68 -3.09
CA GLU A 112 -8.04 13.09 -2.66
C GLU A 112 -7.55 13.21 -1.20
N PRO A 113 -8.06 12.43 -0.22
CA PRO A 113 -7.51 12.40 1.14
C PRO A 113 -6.02 12.05 1.20
N ALA A 114 -5.53 11.14 0.35
CA ALA A 114 -4.11 10.80 0.28
C ALA A 114 -3.26 12.01 -0.15
N TYR A 115 -3.71 12.78 -1.15
CA TYR A 115 -3.05 14.03 -1.54
C TYR A 115 -3.10 15.10 -0.44
N GLU A 116 -4.27 15.34 0.17
CA GLU A 116 -4.45 16.31 1.27
C GLU A 116 -3.61 15.97 2.51
N HIS A 117 -3.22 14.71 2.66
CA HIS A 117 -2.45 14.20 3.79
C HIS A 117 -0.97 13.97 3.49
N HIS A 118 -0.49 14.41 2.32
CA HIS A 118 0.88 14.22 1.85
C HIS A 118 1.32 12.75 1.84
N LEU A 119 0.53 11.91 1.18
CA LEU A 119 0.85 10.51 0.94
C LEU A 119 1.14 10.27 -0.55
N ILE A 120 2.11 9.40 -0.85
CA ILE A 120 2.54 8.95 -2.18
C ILE A 120 2.45 7.43 -2.28
N HIS A 121 2.97 6.73 -1.27
CA HIS A 121 2.91 5.27 -1.15
C HIS A 121 1.45 4.86 -0.96
N HIS A 122 0.73 5.51 -0.03
CA HIS A 122 -0.69 5.23 0.17
C HIS A 122 -1.65 5.92 -0.84
N ALA A 123 -1.17 6.29 -2.03
CA ALA A 123 -1.99 6.90 -3.07
C ALA A 123 -2.40 5.87 -4.13
N LEU A 124 -3.55 6.10 -4.78
CA LEU A 124 -4.13 5.21 -5.81
C LEU A 124 -3.12 4.67 -6.86
N PRO A 125 -2.13 5.44 -7.33
CA PRO A 125 -1.19 4.96 -8.33
C PRO A 125 -0.23 3.85 -7.86
N HIS A 126 0.13 3.79 -6.57
CA HIS A 126 0.87 2.67 -5.96
C HIS A 126 0.00 1.41 -5.91
N ALA A 127 -1.24 1.55 -5.43
CA ALA A 127 -2.19 0.44 -5.36
C ALA A 127 -2.50 -0.16 -6.75
N LEU A 128 -2.59 0.70 -7.79
CA LEU A 128 -2.73 0.28 -9.18
C LEU A 128 -1.48 -0.44 -9.72
N GLU A 129 -0.28 -0.01 -9.35
CA GLU A 129 0.98 -0.68 -9.67
C GLU A 129 1.06 -2.07 -9.02
N ILE A 130 0.65 -2.22 -7.76
CA ILE A 130 0.52 -3.52 -7.09
C ILE A 130 -0.50 -4.41 -7.80
N ALA A 131 -1.69 -3.88 -8.08
CA ALA A 131 -2.73 -4.62 -8.79
C ALA A 131 -2.25 -5.12 -10.16
N HIS A 132 -1.47 -4.31 -10.90
CA HIS A 132 -0.86 -4.73 -12.16
C HIS A 132 0.17 -5.85 -11.98
N ARG A 133 1.10 -5.70 -11.03
CA ARG A 133 2.14 -6.70 -10.73
C ARG A 133 1.56 -8.04 -10.30
N VAL A 134 0.59 -8.04 -9.38
CA VAL A 134 -0.09 -9.28 -8.96
C VAL A 134 -0.83 -9.91 -10.14
N ASN A 135 -1.52 -9.11 -10.96
CA ASN A 135 -2.22 -9.59 -12.15
C ASN A 135 -1.29 -10.31 -13.15
N GLN A 136 -0.07 -9.80 -13.36
CA GLN A 136 0.95 -10.46 -14.18
C GLN A 136 1.37 -11.81 -13.60
N VAL A 137 1.56 -11.89 -12.27
CA VAL A 137 2.01 -13.14 -11.62
C VAL A 137 0.90 -14.20 -11.61
N ILE A 138 -0.36 -13.84 -11.34
CA ILE A 138 -1.45 -14.83 -11.32
C ILE A 138 -1.70 -15.43 -12.72
N GLU A 139 -1.51 -14.65 -13.80
CA GLU A 139 -1.53 -15.18 -15.17
C GLU A 139 -0.42 -16.20 -15.41
N ASN A 140 0.81 -15.88 -15.01
CA ASN A 140 1.96 -16.79 -15.08
C ASN A 140 1.74 -18.08 -14.28
N LEU A 141 1.02 -18.00 -13.15
CA LEU A 141 0.66 -19.16 -12.32
C LEU A 141 -0.60 -19.91 -12.80
N GLY A 142 -1.28 -19.45 -13.85
CA GLY A 142 -2.51 -20.05 -14.38
C GLY A 142 -3.72 -19.92 -13.46
N LEU A 143 -3.74 -18.92 -12.57
CA LEU A 143 -4.82 -18.68 -11.60
C LEU A 143 -5.83 -17.68 -12.16
N LEU A 144 -7.11 -17.91 -11.88
CA LEU A 144 -8.23 -17.07 -12.33
C LEU A 144 -8.13 -16.68 -13.83
N THR A 145 -7.88 -17.67 -14.68
CA THR A 145 -7.62 -17.45 -16.12
C THR A 145 -8.81 -16.81 -16.82
N ALA A 146 -8.59 -16.05 -17.89
CA ALA A 146 -9.65 -15.32 -18.60
C ALA A 146 -10.71 -16.19 -19.33
N LYS A 147 -10.63 -17.52 -19.22
CA LYS A 147 -11.42 -18.48 -20.03
C LYS A 147 -12.85 -18.69 -19.51
N ASP A 148 -13.08 -18.55 -18.21
CA ASP A 148 -14.38 -18.83 -17.57
C ASP A 148 -14.98 -17.52 -16.97
N PRO A 149 -16.32 -17.33 -17.01
CA PRO A 149 -16.94 -16.16 -16.40
C PRO A 149 -16.69 -15.99 -14.90
N ALA A 150 -16.68 -17.08 -14.11
CA ALA A 150 -16.51 -16.99 -12.65
C ALA A 150 -15.10 -16.53 -12.27
N THR A 151 -14.07 -17.07 -12.93
CA THR A 151 -12.67 -16.67 -12.81
C THR A 151 -12.44 -15.23 -13.21
N ARG A 152 -13.00 -14.78 -14.36
CA ARG A 152 -12.91 -13.37 -14.75
C ARG A 152 -13.56 -12.44 -13.73
N PHE A 153 -14.77 -12.76 -13.27
CA PHE A 153 -15.45 -12.00 -12.23
C PHE A 153 -14.64 -11.92 -10.93
N LEU A 154 -14.17 -13.06 -10.41
CA LEU A 154 -13.34 -13.11 -9.20
C LEU A 154 -12.04 -12.31 -9.37
N ARG A 155 -11.44 -12.35 -10.57
CA ARG A 155 -10.25 -11.57 -10.88
C ARG A 155 -10.52 -10.07 -10.96
N ALA A 156 -11.67 -9.65 -11.49
CA ALA A 156 -12.08 -8.25 -11.49
C ALA A 156 -12.31 -7.73 -10.06
N VAL A 157 -13.01 -8.51 -9.22
CA VAL A 157 -13.23 -8.22 -7.79
C VAL A 157 -11.89 -8.12 -7.04
N ALA A 158 -11.02 -9.11 -7.17
CA ALA A 158 -9.70 -9.11 -6.55
C ALA A 158 -8.83 -7.93 -7.02
N THR A 159 -8.91 -7.59 -8.31
CA THR A 159 -8.21 -6.43 -8.89
C THR A 159 -8.70 -5.13 -8.27
N LEU A 160 -10.02 -4.92 -8.16
CA LEU A 160 -10.57 -3.72 -7.52
C LEU A 160 -10.17 -3.60 -6.05
N MET A 161 -10.10 -4.73 -5.32
CA MET A 161 -9.62 -4.76 -3.94
C MET A 161 -8.13 -4.37 -3.84
N MET A 162 -7.28 -4.90 -4.72
CA MET A 162 -5.87 -4.48 -4.80
C MET A 162 -5.72 -3.02 -5.24
N GLN A 163 -6.61 -2.50 -6.10
CA GLN A 163 -6.58 -1.10 -6.52
C GLN A 163 -6.94 -0.13 -5.39
N PHE A 164 -7.60 -0.59 -4.33
CA PHE A 164 -8.00 0.26 -3.20
C PHE A 164 -7.37 -0.09 -1.84
N HIS A 165 -6.61 -1.18 -1.72
CA HIS A 165 -6.20 -1.77 -0.43
C HIS A 165 -5.57 -0.82 0.61
N ASP A 166 -4.86 0.22 0.16
CA ASP A 166 -4.01 1.07 0.99
C ASP A 166 -4.52 2.50 1.18
N HIS A 167 -5.81 2.76 0.90
CA HIS A 167 -6.30 4.13 0.76
C HIS A 167 -6.77 4.82 2.04
N GLU A 168 -7.48 4.12 2.93
CA GLU A 168 -7.71 4.70 4.25
C GLU A 168 -6.41 4.64 5.03
N GLN A 169 -5.93 5.81 5.47
CA GLN A 169 -4.72 5.93 6.30
C GLN A 169 -4.92 6.77 7.55
N LYS A 170 -6.04 7.49 7.63
CA LYS A 170 -6.39 8.32 8.80
C LYS A 170 -7.83 8.16 9.25
N ASN A 171 -8.78 7.89 8.34
CA ASN A 171 -10.20 7.83 8.69
C ASN A 171 -10.71 6.39 8.82
N LYS A 172 -10.20 5.68 9.85
CA LYS A 172 -10.75 4.37 10.22
C LYS A 172 -12.18 4.41 10.79
N GLY A 173 -12.74 5.60 11.09
CA GLY A 173 -14.06 5.73 11.69
C GLY A 173 -14.24 4.88 12.96
N GLU A 174 -15.21 3.97 12.93
CA GLU A 174 -15.51 3.03 14.02
C GLU A 174 -14.69 1.71 13.96
N TYR A 175 -13.89 1.50 12.91
CA TYR A 175 -13.13 0.26 12.70
C TYR A 175 -11.84 0.21 13.55
N PRO A 176 -11.35 -0.99 13.93
CA PRO A 176 -10.12 -1.12 14.71
C PRO A 176 -8.88 -0.65 13.96
N SER A 177 -8.80 -0.96 12.66
CA SER A 177 -7.71 -0.61 11.74
C SER A 177 -8.22 0.14 10.49
N VAL A 178 -7.31 0.72 9.71
CA VAL A 178 -7.67 1.45 8.47
C VAL A 178 -7.90 0.50 7.30
N GLU A 179 -7.20 -0.63 7.30
CA GLU A 179 -7.35 -1.73 6.35
C GLU A 179 -8.76 -2.35 6.47
N GLU A 180 -9.28 -2.52 7.69
CA GLU A 180 -10.66 -2.96 7.91
C GLU A 180 -11.71 -1.94 7.42
N ALA A 181 -11.45 -0.64 7.60
CA ALA A 181 -12.33 0.41 7.08
C ALA A 181 -12.35 0.42 5.54
N THR A 182 -11.19 0.22 4.90
CA THR A 182 -11.06 0.07 3.45
C THR A 182 -11.78 -1.18 2.96
N ALA A 183 -11.55 -2.33 3.57
CA ALA A 183 -12.19 -3.60 3.21
C ALA A 183 -13.72 -3.53 3.31
N ALA A 184 -14.24 -2.93 4.39
CA ALA A 184 -15.67 -2.72 4.57
C ALA A 184 -16.28 -1.77 3.52
N ARG A 185 -15.55 -0.71 3.12
CA ARG A 185 -16.02 0.25 2.12
C ARG A 185 -16.00 -0.32 0.71
N VAL A 186 -14.88 -0.89 0.28
CA VAL A 186 -14.71 -1.47 -1.07
C VAL A 186 -15.67 -2.64 -1.28
N SER A 187 -15.81 -3.53 -0.30
CA SER A 187 -16.85 -4.57 -0.33
C SER A 187 -18.25 -3.95 -0.41
N GLY A 188 -18.52 -2.88 0.36
CA GLY A 188 -19.78 -2.13 0.35
C GLY A 188 -20.19 -1.64 -1.04
N TRP A 189 -19.27 -1.04 -1.79
CA TRP A 189 -19.51 -0.62 -3.17
C TRP A 189 -19.85 -1.80 -4.08
N ILE A 190 -19.03 -2.86 -4.06
CA ILE A 190 -19.24 -4.08 -4.87
C ILE A 190 -20.61 -4.70 -4.57
N LYS A 191 -20.96 -4.86 -3.29
CA LYS A 191 -22.26 -5.42 -2.85
C LYS A 191 -23.46 -4.59 -3.30
N THR A 192 -23.30 -3.26 -3.33
CA THR A 192 -24.34 -2.30 -3.74
C THR A 192 -24.52 -2.33 -5.25
N GLU A 193 -23.44 -2.21 -6.02
CA GLU A 193 -23.44 -2.20 -7.48
C GLU A 193 -24.04 -3.51 -8.03
N LEU A 194 -23.54 -4.65 -7.56
CA LEU A 194 -24.04 -5.98 -7.93
C LEU A 194 -25.46 -6.30 -7.42
N SER A 195 -26.04 -5.44 -6.58
CA SER A 195 -27.34 -5.64 -5.91
C SER A 195 -27.46 -6.94 -5.09
N ILE A 196 -26.33 -7.47 -4.60
CA ILE A 196 -26.25 -8.75 -3.86
C ILE A 196 -26.47 -8.62 -2.34
N SER A 197 -26.86 -7.44 -1.84
CA SER A 197 -27.06 -7.19 -0.40
C SER A 197 -28.05 -8.15 0.28
N ALA A 198 -28.98 -8.75 -0.47
CA ALA A 198 -29.93 -9.77 0.00
C ALA A 198 -29.46 -11.22 -0.19
N GLN A 199 -28.38 -11.45 -0.96
CA GLN A 199 -27.84 -12.79 -1.26
C GLN A 199 -26.75 -13.15 -0.26
N SER A 200 -27.08 -14.01 0.71
CA SER A 200 -26.27 -14.17 1.92
C SER A 200 -24.88 -14.78 1.65
N GLU A 201 -24.80 -15.65 0.65
CA GLU A 201 -23.64 -16.42 0.23
C GLU A 201 -22.64 -15.54 -0.53
N LEU A 202 -23.08 -14.84 -1.57
CA LEU A 202 -22.22 -13.93 -2.35
C LEU A 202 -21.70 -12.77 -1.49
N ARG A 203 -22.53 -12.25 -0.58
CA ARG A 203 -22.10 -11.25 0.39
C ARG A 203 -20.91 -11.75 1.22
N GLN A 204 -21.00 -12.98 1.74
CA GLN A 204 -19.90 -13.62 2.49
C GLN A 204 -18.66 -13.84 1.62
N LEU A 205 -18.81 -14.20 0.34
CA LEU A 205 -17.68 -14.35 -0.59
C LEU A 205 -16.94 -13.02 -0.82
N ILE A 206 -17.67 -11.92 -1.06
CA ILE A 206 -17.06 -10.59 -1.26
C ILE A 206 -16.40 -10.08 0.03
N ASP A 207 -17.04 -10.27 1.19
CA ASP A 207 -16.47 -9.92 2.49
C ASP A 207 -15.20 -10.73 2.78
N PHE A 208 -15.23 -12.05 2.50
CA PHE A 208 -14.06 -12.92 2.62
C PHE A 208 -12.90 -12.48 1.72
N MET A 209 -13.17 -12.14 0.45
CA MET A 209 -12.12 -11.65 -0.45
C MET A 209 -11.53 -10.30 0.00
N ALA A 210 -12.37 -9.37 0.45
CA ALA A 210 -11.93 -8.07 0.93
C ALA A 210 -10.98 -8.21 2.11
N ASP A 211 -11.38 -8.99 3.12
CA ASP A 211 -10.59 -9.21 4.32
C ASP A 211 -9.28 -9.95 4.05
N ARG A 212 -9.27 -10.87 3.06
CA ARG A 212 -8.05 -11.58 2.62
C ARG A 212 -7.06 -10.63 1.97
N ILE A 213 -7.49 -9.93 0.93
CA ILE A 213 -6.61 -9.15 0.06
C ILE A 213 -6.18 -7.86 0.75
N ILE A 214 -7.11 -7.19 1.45
CA ILE A 214 -6.90 -5.87 2.04
C ILE A 214 -6.41 -5.98 3.48
N VAL A 215 -7.00 -6.83 4.34
CA VAL A 215 -6.60 -6.86 5.77
C VAL A 215 -5.44 -7.83 6.00
N LEU A 216 -5.60 -9.12 5.67
CA LEU A 216 -4.56 -10.12 5.94
C LEU A 216 -3.30 -9.94 5.07
N GLY A 217 -3.45 -9.48 3.83
CA GLY A 217 -2.35 -9.29 2.88
C GLY A 217 -1.42 -8.12 3.23
N THR A 218 -1.97 -7.01 3.75
CA THR A 218 -1.24 -5.74 3.85
C THR A 218 -0.92 -5.37 5.30
N THR A 219 -1.77 -5.71 6.28
CA THR A 219 -1.51 -5.39 7.69
C THR A 219 -0.18 -6.00 8.17
N ARG A 220 0.74 -5.11 8.54
CA ARG A 220 2.06 -5.42 9.11
C ARG A 220 1.97 -5.62 10.62
N MET A 221 2.79 -6.53 11.14
CA MET A 221 3.08 -6.70 12.57
C MET A 221 4.59 -6.61 12.80
N ASP A 222 4.97 -5.78 13.78
CA ASP A 222 6.36 -5.56 14.12
C ASP A 222 6.85 -6.51 15.21
N SER A 223 8.15 -6.81 15.18
CA SER A 223 8.87 -7.41 16.30
C SER A 223 10.25 -6.79 16.40
N ALA A 224 10.92 -6.97 17.54
CA ALA A 224 12.28 -6.47 17.74
C ALA A 224 13.34 -7.17 16.84
N THR A 225 12.98 -8.22 16.09
CA THR A 225 13.96 -9.04 15.34
C THR A 225 13.57 -9.39 13.90
N ARG A 226 12.32 -9.13 13.49
CA ARG A 226 11.81 -9.27 12.12
C ARG A 226 10.49 -8.54 11.91
N THR A 227 10.12 -8.31 10.66
CA THR A 227 8.75 -7.93 10.28
C THR A 227 7.96 -9.19 9.95
N MET A 228 6.65 -9.18 10.22
CA MET A 228 5.74 -10.26 9.89
C MET A 228 4.42 -9.68 9.36
N ASP A 229 3.76 -10.38 8.44
CA ASP A 229 2.46 -9.98 7.91
C ASP A 229 1.33 -10.75 8.59
N LEU A 230 0.12 -10.15 8.66
CA LEU A 230 -1.03 -10.76 9.33
C LEU A 230 -1.44 -12.09 8.68
N SER A 231 -1.16 -12.25 7.39
CA SER A 231 -1.19 -13.51 6.64
C SER A 231 -0.37 -14.64 7.29
N GLU A 232 0.86 -14.40 7.73
CA GLU A 232 1.71 -15.43 8.36
C GLU A 232 1.09 -15.92 9.68
N LEU A 233 0.50 -15.01 10.47
CA LEU A 233 -0.21 -15.38 11.70
C LEU A 233 -1.46 -16.20 11.39
N TYR A 234 -2.21 -15.78 10.37
CA TYR A 234 -3.40 -16.48 9.94
C TYR A 234 -3.10 -17.92 9.49
N PHE A 235 -2.05 -18.13 8.68
CA PHE A 235 -1.67 -19.48 8.26
C PHE A 235 -1.20 -20.33 9.44
N ASP A 236 -0.46 -19.76 10.39
CA ASP A 236 -0.06 -20.47 11.60
C ASP A 236 -1.27 -20.91 12.46
N VAL A 237 -2.31 -20.07 12.57
CA VAL A 237 -3.55 -20.40 13.29
C VAL A 237 -4.42 -21.39 12.49
N ARG A 238 -4.43 -21.33 11.15
CA ARG A 238 -5.10 -22.34 10.30
C ARG A 238 -4.44 -23.71 10.42
N ASP A 239 -3.11 -23.76 10.36
CA ASP A 239 -2.35 -25.02 10.43
C ASP A 239 -2.57 -25.70 11.81
N LEU A 240 -2.72 -24.90 12.88
CA LEU A 240 -3.15 -25.35 14.21
C LEU A 240 -4.62 -25.83 14.24
N ALA A 241 -5.53 -25.15 13.55
CA ALA A 241 -6.93 -25.56 13.46
C ALA A 241 -7.13 -26.86 12.65
N ALA A 242 -6.38 -27.05 11.57
CA ALA A 242 -6.30 -28.32 10.85
C ALA A 242 -5.85 -29.45 11.78
N SER A 243 -4.80 -29.20 12.58
CA SER A 243 -4.29 -30.15 13.58
C SER A 243 -5.32 -30.47 14.69
N ALA A 244 -6.22 -29.53 14.98
CA ALA A 244 -7.37 -29.70 15.89
C ALA A 244 -8.62 -30.30 15.22
N GLY A 245 -8.54 -30.74 13.96
CA GLY A 245 -9.63 -31.38 13.24
C GLY A 245 -10.75 -30.44 12.79
N TYR A 246 -10.47 -29.14 12.63
CA TYR A 246 -11.42 -28.20 12.00
C TYR A 246 -11.40 -28.36 10.47
N PRO A 247 -12.55 -28.19 9.78
CA PRO A 247 -12.68 -28.35 8.34
C PRO A 247 -12.16 -27.10 7.59
N VAL A 248 -10.84 -26.92 7.61
CA VAL A 248 -10.12 -25.82 6.96
C VAL A 248 -9.45 -26.30 5.68
N VAL A 249 -9.24 -25.42 4.70
CA VAL A 249 -8.63 -25.80 3.41
C VAL A 249 -7.10 -25.87 3.57
N TYR A 250 -6.60 -27.07 3.87
CA TYR A 250 -5.19 -27.31 4.17
C TYR A 250 -4.38 -27.87 2.98
N THR A 251 -5.01 -28.59 2.06
CA THR A 251 -4.36 -29.25 0.91
C THR A 251 -5.10 -29.00 -0.40
N LEU A 252 -4.33 -28.83 -1.48
CA LEU A 252 -4.81 -28.86 -2.87
C LEU A 252 -5.54 -30.17 -3.19
N PRO A 253 -6.57 -30.13 -4.05
CA PRO A 253 -6.96 -31.27 -4.85
C PRO A 253 -5.76 -31.85 -5.62
N ALA A 254 -5.73 -33.17 -5.79
CA ALA A 254 -4.62 -33.84 -6.52
C ALA A 254 -4.55 -33.43 -8.00
N ASP A 255 -5.69 -32.99 -8.56
CA ASP A 255 -5.76 -32.39 -9.89
C ASP A 255 -5.56 -30.87 -9.81
N ARG A 256 -4.50 -30.39 -10.46
CA ARG A 256 -4.10 -28.98 -10.50
C ARG A 256 -4.88 -28.16 -11.53
N SER A 257 -5.69 -28.79 -12.38
CA SER A 257 -6.49 -28.09 -13.40
C SER A 257 -7.77 -27.45 -12.83
N VAL A 258 -8.18 -27.82 -11.62
CA VAL A 258 -9.43 -27.34 -11.00
C VAL A 258 -9.20 -26.07 -10.18
N VAL A 259 -9.11 -24.94 -10.88
CA VAL A 259 -9.08 -23.59 -10.30
C VAL A 259 -10.16 -22.76 -10.98
N PRO A 260 -11.27 -22.36 -10.31
CA PRO A 260 -11.62 -22.42 -8.90
C PRO A 260 -12.98 -23.11 -8.67
N GLU A 261 -13.35 -24.12 -9.47
CA GLU A 261 -14.70 -24.73 -9.52
C GLU A 261 -15.24 -25.29 -8.19
N THR A 262 -14.41 -25.33 -7.14
CA THR A 262 -14.77 -25.76 -5.79
C THR A 262 -14.39 -24.69 -4.77
N LYS A 263 -15.09 -24.67 -3.61
CA LYS A 263 -14.71 -23.84 -2.45
C LYS A 263 -13.21 -23.91 -2.13
N ALA A 264 -12.61 -25.10 -2.21
CA ALA A 264 -11.18 -25.30 -1.97
C ALA A 264 -10.30 -24.61 -3.02
N GLY A 265 -10.62 -24.75 -4.31
CA GLY A 265 -9.91 -24.06 -5.40
C GLY A 265 -10.07 -22.54 -5.35
N PHE A 266 -11.23 -22.03 -4.92
CA PHE A 266 -11.47 -20.62 -4.63
C PHE A 266 -10.58 -20.12 -3.49
N ILE A 267 -10.65 -20.72 -2.30
CA ILE A 267 -9.85 -20.29 -1.12
C ILE A 267 -8.35 -20.33 -1.45
N TYR A 268 -7.89 -21.37 -2.15
CA TYR A 268 -6.52 -21.48 -2.63
C TYR A 268 -6.10 -20.32 -3.56
N SER A 269 -6.98 -19.91 -4.48
CA SER A 269 -6.73 -18.77 -5.38
C SER A 269 -6.58 -17.47 -4.60
N ILE A 270 -7.50 -17.22 -3.67
CA ILE A 270 -7.52 -16.00 -2.84
C ILE A 270 -6.34 -15.98 -1.86
N ASP A 271 -5.96 -17.11 -1.27
CA ASP A 271 -4.75 -17.24 -0.45
C ASP A 271 -3.48 -16.91 -1.25
N THR A 272 -3.42 -17.35 -2.51
CA THR A 272 -2.27 -17.03 -3.38
C THR A 272 -2.23 -15.53 -3.72
N ILE A 273 -3.38 -14.93 -4.03
CA ILE A 273 -3.47 -13.48 -4.29
C ILE A 273 -3.08 -12.69 -3.03
N LEU A 274 -3.59 -13.05 -1.86
CA LEU A 274 -3.22 -12.46 -0.55
C LEU A 274 -1.70 -12.47 -0.32
N LEU A 275 -1.03 -13.59 -0.61
CA LEU A 275 0.43 -13.71 -0.49
C LEU A 275 1.16 -12.83 -1.52
N LEU A 276 0.71 -12.83 -2.77
CA LEU A 276 1.32 -12.04 -3.85
C LEU A 276 1.13 -10.53 -3.67
N THR A 277 -0.03 -10.08 -3.17
CA THR A 277 -0.30 -8.67 -2.83
C THR A 277 0.68 -8.20 -1.77
N GLY A 278 0.85 -8.93 -0.66
CA GLY A 278 1.81 -8.57 0.39
C GLY A 278 3.26 -8.49 -0.10
N VAL A 279 3.68 -9.38 -1.03
CA VAL A 279 5.02 -9.31 -1.63
C VAL A 279 5.15 -8.16 -2.62
N CYS A 280 4.14 -7.91 -3.47
CA CYS A 280 4.15 -6.79 -4.43
C CYS A 280 4.12 -5.42 -3.75
N ASP A 281 3.48 -5.32 -2.58
CA ASP A 281 3.42 -4.10 -1.77
C ASP A 281 4.76 -3.82 -1.08
N LYS A 282 5.28 -4.80 -0.33
CA LYS A 282 6.40 -4.58 0.59
C LYS A 282 7.78 -4.87 0.00
N ASN A 283 7.86 -5.73 -1.01
CA ASN A 283 9.12 -6.24 -1.56
C ASN A 283 9.02 -6.56 -3.08
N PRO A 284 8.47 -5.69 -3.95
CA PRO A 284 8.19 -6.01 -5.36
C PRO A 284 9.43 -6.46 -6.15
N ALA A 285 10.62 -5.95 -5.79
CA ALA A 285 11.92 -6.37 -6.33
C ALA A 285 12.25 -7.87 -6.12
N SER A 286 11.51 -8.56 -5.24
CA SER A 286 11.69 -9.99 -4.99
C SER A 286 11.07 -10.87 -6.08
N ILE A 287 10.12 -10.37 -6.88
CA ILE A 287 9.42 -11.17 -7.89
C ILE A 287 10.12 -11.08 -9.23
N TYR A 288 10.82 -12.15 -9.62
CA TYR A 288 11.68 -12.14 -10.80
C TYR A 288 10.93 -11.80 -12.11
N ASP A 289 9.79 -12.45 -12.36
CA ASP A 289 9.03 -12.24 -13.60
C ASP A 289 8.50 -10.79 -13.72
N VAL A 290 8.21 -10.12 -12.61
CA VAL A 290 7.81 -8.70 -12.58
C VAL A 290 9.00 -7.80 -12.90
N VAL A 291 10.13 -8.00 -12.23
CA VAL A 291 11.36 -7.24 -12.45
C VAL A 291 11.82 -7.34 -13.90
N VAL A 292 11.86 -8.55 -14.47
CA VAL A 292 12.30 -8.77 -15.85
C VAL A 292 11.33 -8.17 -16.86
N ALA A 293 10.02 -8.28 -16.65
CA ALA A 293 9.04 -7.66 -17.55
C ALA A 293 9.17 -6.13 -17.56
N GLN A 294 9.28 -5.51 -16.38
CA GLN A 294 9.44 -4.06 -16.27
C GLN A 294 10.81 -3.58 -16.79
N ALA A 295 11.87 -4.37 -16.65
CA ALA A 295 13.19 -4.05 -17.20
C ALA A 295 13.26 -4.19 -18.74
N ALA A 296 12.48 -5.11 -19.31
CA ALA A 296 12.47 -5.38 -20.74
C ALA A 296 11.61 -4.40 -21.55
N ASP A 297 10.60 -3.78 -20.94
CA ASP A 297 9.74 -2.78 -21.60
C ASP A 297 10.30 -1.36 -21.48
N PRO A 298 10.70 -0.70 -22.59
CA PRO A 298 11.19 0.67 -22.57
C PRO A 298 10.17 1.69 -22.05
N MET A 299 8.87 1.37 -22.00
CA MET A 299 7.82 2.28 -21.53
C MET A 299 7.59 2.22 -20.02
N THR A 300 8.15 1.22 -19.32
CA THR A 300 8.02 1.05 -17.87
C THR A 300 9.35 0.87 -17.14
N SER A 301 10.45 0.65 -17.88
CA SER A 301 11.82 0.68 -17.36
C SER A 301 12.24 2.10 -16.94
N THR A 302 12.55 2.29 -15.66
CA THR A 302 12.86 3.59 -15.05
C THR A 302 14.02 4.29 -15.77
N LEU A 303 15.13 3.58 -15.99
CA LEU A 303 16.32 4.14 -16.67
C LEU A 303 16.07 4.41 -18.16
N SER A 304 15.29 3.57 -18.85
CA SER A 304 14.92 3.83 -20.24
C SER A 304 14.15 5.14 -20.36
N ILE A 305 13.29 5.45 -19.40
CA ILE A 305 12.50 6.69 -19.40
C ILE A 305 13.39 7.88 -19.04
N MET A 306 14.18 7.79 -17.97
CA MET A 306 15.12 8.84 -17.55
C MET A 306 16.07 9.28 -18.69
N SER A 307 16.63 8.33 -19.45
CA SER A 307 17.55 8.64 -20.55
C SER A 307 16.92 9.46 -21.70
N ARG A 308 15.59 9.54 -21.80
CA ARG A 308 14.88 10.40 -22.77
C ARG A 308 14.81 11.87 -22.33
N TYR A 309 14.93 12.12 -21.03
CA TYR A 309 14.77 13.44 -20.42
C TYR A 309 16.13 14.08 -20.08
N PHE A 310 17.12 13.28 -19.70
CA PHE A 310 18.45 13.76 -19.30
C PHE A 310 19.41 13.78 -20.50
N GLN A 311 19.99 14.95 -20.80
CA GLN A 311 20.92 15.13 -21.93
C GLN A 311 22.38 14.72 -21.64
N ARG A 312 22.65 14.21 -20.43
CA ARG A 312 23.97 13.77 -19.97
C ARG A 312 23.89 12.32 -19.51
N PRO A 313 25.00 11.55 -19.52
CA PRO A 313 25.06 10.27 -18.86
C PRO A 313 24.62 10.39 -17.40
N LEU A 314 23.73 9.51 -16.96
CA LEU A 314 23.17 9.53 -15.60
C LEU A 314 24.26 9.14 -14.59
N LEU A 315 24.41 9.90 -13.51
CA LEU A 315 25.23 9.50 -12.36
C LEU A 315 24.70 8.22 -11.72
N MET A 316 23.39 7.98 -11.80
CA MET A 316 22.74 6.73 -11.40
C MET A 316 23.23 5.52 -12.21
N VAL A 317 23.55 5.67 -13.50
CA VAL A 317 24.16 4.59 -14.29
C VAL A 317 25.60 4.34 -13.84
N GLN A 318 26.37 5.39 -13.52
CA GLN A 318 27.73 5.23 -12.98
C GLN A 318 27.75 4.49 -11.63
N PHE A 319 26.72 4.70 -10.78
CA PHE A 319 26.53 3.92 -9.56
C PHE A 319 26.34 2.42 -9.87
N PHE A 320 25.48 2.08 -10.84
CA PHE A 320 25.22 0.69 -11.23
C PHE A 320 26.39 -0.01 -11.94
N GLU A 321 27.22 0.75 -12.66
CA GLU A 321 28.44 0.25 -13.32
C GLU A 321 29.63 0.11 -12.33
N SER A 322 29.52 0.66 -11.12
CA SER A 322 30.57 0.58 -10.10
C SER A 322 30.52 -0.72 -9.31
N ASN A 323 31.44 -1.63 -9.64
CA ASN A 323 31.67 -2.89 -8.92
C ASN A 323 32.09 -2.69 -7.44
N ASP A 324 32.53 -1.49 -7.05
CA ASP A 324 32.91 -1.16 -5.67
C ASP A 324 31.69 -0.80 -4.79
N PHE A 325 30.54 -0.53 -5.41
CA PHE A 325 29.31 -0.12 -4.71
C PHE A 325 28.15 -1.09 -4.96
N PHE A 326 27.74 -1.29 -6.20
CA PHE A 326 26.48 -1.95 -6.50
C PHE A 326 26.60 -3.48 -6.43
N SER A 327 25.66 -4.11 -5.72
CA SER A 327 25.50 -5.57 -5.63
C SER A 327 24.30 -6.02 -6.47
N PRO A 328 24.51 -6.69 -7.62
CA PRO A 328 23.42 -7.19 -8.46
C PRO A 328 22.49 -8.19 -7.76
N PHE A 329 21.24 -8.25 -8.23
CA PHE A 329 20.20 -9.16 -7.71
C PHE A 329 20.31 -10.56 -8.31
N GLU A 330 21.00 -10.67 -9.44
CA GLU A 330 21.33 -11.90 -10.13
C GLU A 330 22.79 -12.31 -9.84
N HIS A 331 23.16 -13.55 -10.13
CA HIS A 331 24.58 -13.95 -10.12
C HIS A 331 25.26 -13.53 -11.42
N GLY A 332 25.82 -12.32 -11.47
CA GLY A 332 26.51 -11.83 -12.67
C GLY A 332 26.96 -10.37 -12.58
N ALA A 333 27.07 -9.73 -13.75
CA ALA A 333 27.25 -8.29 -13.87
C ALA A 333 25.95 -7.53 -13.58
N SER A 334 26.04 -6.21 -13.44
CA SER A 334 24.88 -5.30 -13.35
C SER A 334 24.07 -5.33 -14.64
N ASP A 335 23.00 -6.12 -14.67
CA ASP A 335 22.05 -6.20 -15.77
C ASP A 335 20.83 -5.29 -15.55
N LEU A 336 20.03 -5.06 -16.60
CA LEU A 336 18.85 -4.20 -16.53
C LEU A 336 17.83 -4.68 -15.48
N ALA A 337 17.72 -5.99 -15.26
CA ALA A 337 16.85 -6.55 -14.23
C ALA A 337 17.34 -6.18 -12.81
N SER A 338 18.63 -6.34 -12.51
CA SER A 338 19.21 -5.93 -11.23
C SER A 338 19.07 -4.43 -10.96
N GLN A 339 19.26 -3.60 -11.99
CA GLN A 339 19.10 -2.15 -11.89
C GLN A 339 17.63 -1.78 -11.62
N GLN A 340 16.69 -2.39 -12.35
CA GLN A 340 15.26 -2.17 -12.18
C GLN A 340 14.75 -2.65 -10.80
N ALA A 341 15.24 -3.79 -10.32
CA ALA A 341 14.94 -4.31 -8.97
C ALA A 341 15.32 -3.30 -7.88
N PHE A 342 16.55 -2.76 -7.93
CA PHE A 342 16.98 -1.75 -6.96
C PHE A 342 16.12 -0.48 -7.02
N LEU A 343 15.75 -0.01 -8.22
CA LEU A 343 14.92 1.19 -8.36
C LEU A 343 13.50 0.97 -7.82
N MET A 344 12.91 -0.20 -8.05
CA MET A 344 11.61 -0.57 -7.48
C MET A 344 11.65 -0.55 -5.94
N ALA A 345 12.69 -1.11 -5.33
CA ALA A 345 12.85 -1.12 -3.87
C ALA A 345 13.18 0.27 -3.31
N LEU A 346 14.21 0.94 -3.84
CA LEU A 346 14.66 2.26 -3.38
C LEU A 346 13.52 3.28 -3.35
N ILE A 347 12.67 3.29 -4.37
CA ILE A 347 11.60 4.27 -4.49
C ILE A 347 10.50 4.02 -3.46
N ALA A 348 10.15 2.75 -3.18
CA ALA A 348 9.26 2.40 -2.08
C ALA A 348 9.82 2.87 -0.72
N HIS A 349 11.12 2.62 -0.46
CA HIS A 349 11.79 3.08 0.76
C HIS A 349 11.79 4.62 0.90
N VAL A 350 12.10 5.37 -0.17
CA VAL A 350 12.08 6.85 -0.10
C VAL A 350 10.66 7.37 0.12
N CYS A 351 9.64 6.83 -0.56
CA CYS A 351 8.25 7.25 -0.39
C CYS A 351 7.71 6.95 1.02
N GLN A 352 7.88 5.72 1.51
CA GLN A 352 7.45 5.34 2.87
C GLN A 352 8.20 6.15 3.94
N ARG A 353 9.52 6.33 3.80
CA ARG A 353 10.31 7.15 4.73
C ARG A 353 9.90 8.63 4.69
N ALA A 354 9.49 9.15 3.53
CA ALA A 354 8.96 10.51 3.43
C ALA A 354 7.70 10.65 4.30
N GLU A 355 6.71 9.79 4.14
CA GLU A 355 5.45 9.85 4.91
C GLU A 355 5.68 9.73 6.42
N LEU A 356 6.53 8.78 6.84
CA LEU A 356 6.91 8.60 8.25
C LEU A 356 7.66 9.82 8.85
N SER A 357 8.25 10.67 8.01
CA SER A 357 9.02 11.85 8.45
C SER A 357 8.18 13.12 8.59
N GLY A 358 6.88 13.06 8.27
CA GLY A 358 5.91 14.14 8.47
C GLY A 358 6.34 15.48 7.87
N SER A 359 6.19 16.57 8.62
CA SER A 359 6.39 17.94 8.12
C SER A 359 7.77 18.22 7.50
N SER A 360 8.80 17.41 7.82
CA SER A 360 10.14 17.55 7.23
C SER A 360 10.23 17.12 5.76
N SER A 361 9.33 16.25 5.29
CA SER A 361 9.29 15.70 3.93
C SER A 361 8.16 16.28 3.06
N HIS A 362 7.15 16.93 3.67
CA HIS A 362 5.99 17.48 2.94
C HIS A 362 6.36 18.30 1.67
N PRO A 363 7.42 19.13 1.64
CA PRO A 363 7.80 19.84 0.42
C PRO A 363 8.29 18.92 -0.71
N PHE A 364 9.00 17.84 -0.38
CA PHE A 364 9.36 16.78 -1.34
C PHE A 364 8.11 16.06 -1.84
N ILE A 365 7.17 15.74 -0.94
CA ILE A 365 5.95 15.03 -1.32
C ILE A 365 5.06 15.86 -2.25
N ALA A 366 4.80 17.11 -1.89
CA ALA A 366 4.04 18.04 -2.72
C ALA A 366 4.72 18.27 -4.08
N PHE A 367 6.05 18.32 -4.13
CA PHE A 367 6.81 18.46 -5.38
C PHE A 367 6.67 17.22 -6.28
N VAL A 368 6.81 16.00 -5.74
CA VAL A 368 6.59 14.76 -6.51
C VAL A 368 5.16 14.69 -7.04
N GLN A 369 4.16 14.99 -6.20
CA GLN A 369 2.75 15.02 -6.60
C GLN A 369 2.49 16.06 -7.72
N LEU A 370 3.08 17.25 -7.64
CA LEU A 370 3.00 18.29 -8.67
C LEU A 370 3.65 17.83 -9.99
N CYS A 371 4.90 17.37 -9.95
CA CYS A 371 5.62 16.92 -11.14
C CYS A 371 4.88 15.80 -11.89
N ARG A 372 4.28 14.85 -11.17
CA ARG A 372 3.46 13.78 -11.77
C ARG A 372 2.25 14.33 -12.53
N LYS A 373 1.59 15.36 -12.00
CA LYS A 373 0.47 16.05 -12.64
C LYS A 373 0.92 16.89 -13.85
N GLU A 374 2.01 17.64 -13.71
CA GLU A 374 2.52 18.54 -14.75
C GLU A 374 3.14 17.79 -15.93
N ARG A 375 3.82 16.67 -15.70
CA ARG A 375 4.47 15.88 -16.75
C ARG A 375 3.50 15.35 -17.82
N LEU A 376 2.25 15.09 -17.44
CA LEU A 376 1.18 14.69 -18.38
C LEU A 376 0.56 15.88 -19.13
N MET A 377 0.89 17.11 -18.73
CA MET A 377 0.29 18.36 -19.23
C MET A 377 1.26 19.21 -20.07
N HIS A 378 2.57 18.97 -19.98
CA HIS A 378 3.57 19.68 -20.78
C HIS A 378 3.69 19.14 -22.20
N GLU A 379 3.54 20.02 -23.19
CA GLU A 379 3.66 19.70 -24.63
C GLU A 379 5.10 19.37 -25.08
N SER A 380 6.11 19.67 -24.25
CA SER A 380 7.53 19.42 -24.57
C SER A 380 8.31 18.90 -23.36
N PRO A 381 8.98 17.73 -23.48
CA PRO A 381 9.86 17.18 -22.44
C PRO A 381 10.95 18.15 -21.97
N ALA A 382 11.50 18.97 -22.88
CA ALA A 382 12.56 19.92 -22.54
C ALA A 382 12.07 21.06 -21.63
N ALA A 383 10.84 21.55 -21.87
CA ALA A 383 10.23 22.59 -21.03
C ALA A 383 9.93 22.07 -19.62
N PHE A 384 9.43 20.82 -19.52
CA PHE A 384 9.24 20.16 -18.23
C PHE A 384 10.56 19.99 -17.47
N MET A 385 11.64 19.51 -18.12
CA MET A 385 12.93 19.32 -17.44
C MET A 385 13.55 20.63 -16.95
N GLN A 386 13.40 21.72 -17.71
CA GLN A 386 13.87 23.02 -17.25
C GLN A 386 13.12 23.49 -15.99
N ALA A 387 11.79 23.31 -15.95
CA ALA A 387 10.99 23.63 -14.77
C ALA A 387 11.29 22.71 -13.58
N PHE A 388 11.44 21.40 -13.83
CA PHE A 388 11.80 20.39 -12.84
C PHE A 388 13.12 20.73 -12.13
N HIS A 389 14.20 20.96 -12.89
CA HIS A 389 15.50 21.30 -12.30
C HIS A 389 15.45 22.63 -11.53
N ALA A 390 14.79 23.65 -12.07
CA ALA A 390 14.64 24.94 -11.38
C ALA A 390 13.91 24.79 -10.04
N GLN A 391 12.86 23.97 -9.95
CA GLN A 391 12.15 23.69 -8.72
C GLN A 391 12.96 22.80 -7.75
N CYS A 392 13.67 21.77 -8.24
CA CYS A 392 14.58 20.95 -7.42
C CYS A 392 15.61 21.79 -6.66
N THR A 393 16.23 22.76 -7.36
CA THR A 393 17.18 23.71 -6.75
C THR A 393 16.47 24.71 -5.83
N ALA A 394 15.35 25.30 -6.26
CA ALA A 394 14.64 26.31 -5.47
C ALA A 394 14.06 25.78 -4.14
N LEU A 395 13.66 24.51 -4.10
CA LEU A 395 13.17 23.83 -2.90
C LEU A 395 14.28 23.18 -2.07
N ASP A 396 15.53 23.18 -2.55
CA ASP A 396 16.69 22.54 -1.89
C ASP A 396 16.43 21.04 -1.61
N MET A 397 16.08 20.30 -2.67
CA MET A 397 15.81 18.86 -2.59
C MET A 397 16.99 18.06 -2.03
N ALA A 398 18.23 18.50 -2.26
CA ALA A 398 19.43 17.85 -1.75
C ALA A 398 19.47 17.86 -0.21
N ARG A 399 19.18 19.00 0.43
CA ARG A 399 19.03 19.06 1.88
C ARG A 399 17.80 18.30 2.37
N ILE A 400 16.67 18.36 1.68
CA ILE A 400 15.45 17.66 2.10
C ILE A 400 15.67 16.14 2.14
N LEU A 401 16.09 15.51 1.03
CA LEU A 401 16.40 14.07 1.00
C LEU A 401 17.55 13.73 1.97
N GLY A 402 18.54 14.62 2.12
CA GLY A 402 19.59 14.49 3.11
C GLY A 402 19.06 14.38 4.56
N LEU A 403 18.05 15.18 4.90
CA LEU A 403 17.47 15.25 6.24
C LEU A 403 16.53 14.10 6.58
N PHE A 404 15.69 13.63 5.64
CA PHE A 404 14.67 12.60 5.94
C PHE A 404 15.07 11.19 5.50
N PHE A 405 15.86 11.03 4.42
CA PHE A 405 16.21 9.73 3.86
C PHE A 405 17.65 9.33 4.18
N PHE A 406 18.67 10.09 3.75
CA PHE A 406 20.07 9.69 3.94
C PHE A 406 20.51 9.62 5.40
N SER A 407 19.88 10.40 6.28
CA SER A 407 20.01 10.34 7.75
C SER A 407 19.41 9.07 8.36
N ALA A 408 18.44 8.45 7.67
CA ALA A 408 17.65 7.31 8.11
C ALA A 408 18.02 6.00 7.38
N ILE A 409 19.04 5.99 6.52
CA ILE A 409 19.44 4.80 5.74
C ILE A 409 19.72 3.59 6.64
N ASP A 410 20.37 3.77 7.79
CA ASP A 410 20.61 2.65 8.72
C ASP A 410 19.27 2.08 9.26
N ALA A 411 18.23 2.90 9.40
CA ALA A 411 16.90 2.43 9.78
C ALA A 411 16.18 1.71 8.62
N GLU A 412 16.30 2.21 7.38
CA GLU A 412 15.78 1.52 6.19
C GLU A 412 16.46 0.17 5.98
N MET A 413 17.79 0.09 6.09
CA MET A 413 18.53 -1.17 6.02
C MET A 413 18.04 -2.20 7.04
N ASN A 414 17.72 -1.76 8.27
CA ASN A 414 17.15 -2.64 9.30
C ASN A 414 15.74 -3.12 8.92
N VAL A 415 14.93 -2.30 8.24
CA VAL A 415 13.61 -2.71 7.70
C VAL A 415 13.77 -3.72 6.56
N CYS A 416 14.72 -3.52 5.64
CA CYS A 416 14.99 -4.52 4.59
C CYS A 416 15.39 -5.87 5.22
N LEU A 417 16.35 -5.86 6.14
CA LEU A 417 16.83 -7.08 6.81
C LEU A 417 15.74 -7.77 7.63
N SER A 418 14.75 -7.02 8.16
CA SER A 418 13.64 -7.59 8.91
C SER A 418 12.61 -8.30 8.02
N GLN A 419 12.60 -8.05 6.70
CA GLN A 419 11.66 -8.64 5.73
C GLN A 419 12.07 -10.02 5.17
N GLU A 420 13.37 -10.37 5.14
CA GLU A 420 13.87 -11.65 4.56
C GLU A 420 13.07 -12.87 5.08
N ARG A 421 12.84 -12.94 6.40
CA ARG A 421 12.13 -14.06 7.03
C ARG A 421 10.66 -14.14 6.62
N GLY A 422 10.01 -13.02 6.34
CA GLY A 422 8.64 -12.98 5.80
C GLY A 422 8.60 -13.56 4.39
N LEU A 423 9.54 -13.17 3.52
CA LEU A 423 9.64 -13.73 2.17
C LEU A 423 9.98 -15.23 2.17
N VAL A 424 10.84 -15.71 3.07
CA VAL A 424 11.09 -17.15 3.25
C VAL A 424 9.80 -17.88 3.65
N PHE A 425 8.97 -17.29 4.50
CA PHE A 425 7.65 -17.84 4.81
C PHE A 425 6.75 -17.91 3.56
N VAL A 426 6.63 -16.82 2.78
CA VAL A 426 5.80 -16.79 1.57
C VAL A 426 6.26 -17.84 0.54
N VAL A 427 7.57 -17.92 0.27
CA VAL A 427 8.17 -18.93 -0.62
C VAL A 427 7.79 -20.34 -0.18
N ASN A 428 7.98 -20.65 1.10
CA ASN A 428 7.64 -21.96 1.65
C ASN A 428 6.14 -22.25 1.59
N LYS A 429 5.28 -21.24 1.81
CA LYS A 429 3.83 -21.43 1.72
C LYS A 429 3.38 -21.69 0.28
N LEU A 430 3.88 -20.93 -0.70
CA LEU A 430 3.60 -21.19 -2.13
C LEU A 430 4.10 -22.58 -2.58
N ILE A 431 5.26 -23.04 -2.10
CA ILE A 431 5.74 -24.41 -2.38
C ILE A 431 4.87 -25.46 -1.67
N SER A 432 4.40 -25.21 -0.44
CA SER A 432 3.46 -26.11 0.25
C SER A 432 2.09 -26.17 -0.46
N MET A 433 1.73 -25.06 -1.10
CA MET A 433 0.63 -24.92 -2.05
C MET A 433 0.99 -25.49 -3.43
N GLY A 434 2.07 -26.26 -3.59
CA GLY A 434 2.36 -27.01 -4.81
C GLY A 434 2.81 -26.18 -6.02
N PHE A 435 2.97 -24.86 -5.90
CA PHE A 435 3.56 -24.04 -6.96
C PHE A 435 5.03 -24.39 -7.19
N SER A 436 5.52 -24.10 -8.40
CA SER A 436 6.93 -24.20 -8.73
C SER A 436 7.74 -23.18 -7.91
N PRO A 437 8.89 -23.57 -7.32
CA PRO A 437 9.83 -22.59 -6.75
C PRO A 437 10.51 -21.74 -7.84
N LYS A 438 10.48 -22.20 -9.11
CA LYS A 438 11.00 -21.47 -10.27
C LYS A 438 9.96 -20.52 -10.86
N SER A 439 10.42 -19.37 -11.34
CA SER A 439 9.65 -18.43 -12.17
C SER A 439 9.32 -19.01 -13.56
N MET A 440 8.38 -18.40 -14.28
CA MET A 440 8.04 -18.87 -15.63
C MET A 440 9.20 -18.64 -16.61
N ALA A 441 9.94 -17.55 -16.48
CA ALA A 441 11.16 -17.32 -17.24
C ALA A 441 12.26 -18.36 -16.94
N GLY A 442 12.40 -18.82 -15.68
CA GLY A 442 13.30 -19.92 -15.31
C GLY A 442 12.88 -21.26 -15.91
N ILE A 443 11.58 -21.55 -15.95
CA ILE A 443 11.04 -22.75 -16.60
C ILE A 443 11.33 -22.73 -18.11
N ALA A 444 11.07 -21.61 -18.78
CA ALA A 444 11.25 -21.47 -20.23
C ALA A 444 12.73 -21.48 -20.67
N SER A 445 13.62 -20.87 -19.90
CA SER A 445 15.07 -20.82 -20.20
C SER A 445 15.83 -22.08 -19.78
N GLY A 446 15.24 -22.95 -18.96
CA GLY A 446 15.90 -24.12 -18.38
C GLY A 446 16.84 -23.80 -17.20
N HIS A 447 17.18 -22.53 -16.97
CA HIS A 447 17.99 -22.09 -15.85
C HIS A 447 17.15 -21.98 -14.56
N PHE A 448 17.78 -22.15 -13.39
CA PHE A 448 17.07 -21.89 -12.14
C PHE A 448 16.96 -20.37 -11.93
N GLN A 449 15.76 -19.84 -12.10
CA GLN A 449 15.37 -18.52 -11.60
C GLN A 449 14.22 -18.69 -10.62
N PRO A 450 14.29 -18.13 -9.40
CA PRO A 450 13.23 -18.29 -8.40
C PRO A 450 12.00 -17.44 -8.73
N LEU A 451 10.81 -17.91 -8.36
CA LEU A 451 9.57 -17.11 -8.49
C LEU A 451 9.63 -15.87 -7.57
N ILE A 452 10.10 -16.08 -6.33
CA ILE A 452 10.35 -15.04 -5.33
C ILE A 452 11.78 -15.25 -4.81
N THR A 453 12.58 -14.18 -4.81
CA THR A 453 13.94 -14.15 -4.29
C THR A 453 13.91 -13.66 -2.83
N PRO A 454 13.91 -14.55 -1.81
CA PRO A 454 13.78 -14.12 -0.41
C PRO A 454 14.96 -13.28 0.09
N ARG A 455 16.10 -13.34 -0.60
CA ARG A 455 17.31 -12.55 -0.31
C ARG A 455 17.35 -11.17 -0.97
N ALA A 456 16.33 -10.76 -1.74
CA ALA A 456 16.30 -9.42 -2.31
C ALA A 456 16.48 -8.33 -1.23
N PRO A 457 15.80 -8.36 -0.07
CA PRO A 457 15.97 -7.33 0.96
C PRO A 457 17.37 -7.25 1.58
N VAL A 458 18.12 -8.36 1.60
CA VAL A 458 19.52 -8.36 2.06
C VAL A 458 20.41 -7.61 1.06
N ARG A 459 20.10 -7.69 -0.23
CA ARG A 459 20.78 -6.92 -1.29
C ARG A 459 20.30 -5.48 -1.34
N ASP A 460 19.01 -5.22 -1.12
CA ASP A 460 18.47 -3.87 -0.94
C ASP A 460 19.21 -3.14 0.20
N ALA A 461 19.36 -3.78 1.37
CA ALA A 461 20.14 -3.21 2.48
C ALA A 461 21.59 -2.90 2.10
N ALA A 462 22.26 -3.80 1.37
CA ALA A 462 23.62 -3.57 0.88
C ALA A 462 23.69 -2.39 -0.10
N ASN A 463 22.74 -2.31 -1.03
CA ASN A 463 22.68 -1.26 -2.05
C ASN A 463 22.23 0.10 -1.48
N LEU A 464 21.43 0.13 -0.42
CA LEU A 464 21.13 1.33 0.38
C LEU A 464 22.39 1.88 1.07
N ARG A 465 23.27 1.00 1.59
CA ARG A 465 24.57 1.46 2.08
C ARG A 465 25.48 1.92 0.95
N ALA A 466 25.47 1.22 -0.18
CA ALA A 466 26.28 1.55 -1.33
C ALA A 466 25.94 2.94 -1.92
N ILE A 467 24.66 3.26 -2.09
CA ILE A 467 24.22 4.56 -2.62
C ILE A 467 24.57 5.70 -1.65
N GLN A 468 24.56 5.46 -0.34
CA GLN A 468 25.03 6.43 0.67
C GLN A 468 26.53 6.71 0.51
N LEU A 469 27.35 5.68 0.29
CA LEU A 469 28.79 5.82 0.10
C LEU A 469 29.14 6.49 -1.23
N PHE A 470 28.49 6.08 -2.33
CA PHE A 470 28.60 6.73 -3.64
C PHE A 470 28.22 8.21 -3.54
N TYR A 471 27.05 8.53 -2.98
CA TYR A 471 26.61 9.90 -2.78
C TYR A 471 27.62 10.71 -1.95
N ALA A 472 28.20 10.15 -0.88
CA ALA A 472 29.17 10.85 -0.05
C ALA A 472 30.43 11.30 -0.83
N GLN A 473 30.88 10.52 -1.81
CA GLN A 473 32.07 10.79 -2.63
C GLN A 473 31.88 11.85 -3.72
N LEU A 474 30.63 12.11 -4.14
CA LEU A 474 30.34 13.13 -5.16
C LEU A 474 30.72 14.55 -4.68
N ASP A 475 31.19 15.39 -5.61
CA ASP A 475 31.33 16.83 -5.35
C ASP A 475 29.96 17.52 -5.19
N PRO A 476 29.88 18.74 -4.61
CA PRO A 476 28.58 19.38 -4.34
C PRO A 476 27.68 19.56 -5.58
N PRO A 477 28.17 20.01 -6.76
CA PRO A 477 27.37 20.05 -7.98
C PRO A 477 26.84 18.66 -8.41
N SER A 478 27.68 17.63 -8.31
CA SER A 478 27.28 16.26 -8.64
C SER A 478 26.27 15.68 -7.65
N LYS A 479 26.33 16.08 -6.38
CA LYS A 479 25.32 15.75 -5.35
C LYS A 479 23.95 16.33 -5.71
N GLU A 480 23.87 17.61 -6.04
CA GLU A 480 22.61 18.24 -6.47
C GLU A 480 22.03 17.60 -7.74
N TRP A 481 22.92 17.24 -8.69
CA TRP A 481 22.53 16.55 -9.91
C TRP A 481 22.02 15.12 -9.65
N PHE A 482 22.72 14.33 -8.85
CA PHE A 482 22.31 12.97 -8.47
C PHE A 482 20.98 12.96 -7.70
N ILE A 483 20.75 13.94 -6.84
CA ILE A 483 19.46 14.11 -6.17
C ILE A 483 18.37 14.44 -7.21
N SER A 484 18.65 15.27 -8.21
CA SER A 484 17.69 15.55 -9.29
C SER A 484 17.36 14.28 -10.08
N GLU A 485 18.34 13.41 -10.36
CA GLU A 485 18.10 12.09 -10.97
C GLU A 485 17.25 11.18 -10.08
N LEU A 486 17.54 11.10 -8.77
CA LEU A 486 16.76 10.31 -7.81
C LEU A 486 15.31 10.77 -7.69
N VAL A 487 15.08 12.08 -7.53
CA VAL A 487 13.73 12.64 -7.44
C VAL A 487 12.97 12.41 -8.76
N PHE A 488 13.65 12.46 -9.90
CA PHE A 488 13.02 12.15 -11.18
C PHE A 488 12.68 10.66 -11.33
N ALA A 489 13.55 9.75 -10.88
CA ALA A 489 13.27 8.31 -10.85
C ALA A 489 12.02 8.02 -10.00
N ILE A 490 11.86 8.71 -8.86
CA ILE A 490 10.66 8.62 -8.03
C ILE A 490 9.41 9.14 -8.76
N VAL A 491 9.50 10.28 -9.45
CA VAL A 491 8.39 10.83 -10.27
C VAL A 491 7.97 9.88 -11.40
N VAL A 492 8.94 9.20 -12.01
CA VAL A 492 8.76 8.13 -13.03
C VAL A 492 8.04 6.94 -12.40
N GLN A 493 8.65 6.28 -11.42
CA GLN A 493 8.14 5.02 -10.90
C GLN A 493 6.82 5.16 -10.15
N ALA A 494 6.64 6.22 -9.35
CA ALA A 494 5.44 6.44 -8.54
C ALA A 494 4.16 6.73 -9.36
N GLY A 495 4.13 6.47 -10.67
CA GLY A 495 2.92 6.62 -11.48
C GLY A 495 2.96 6.23 -12.96
N GLU A 496 4.07 5.78 -13.55
CA GLU A 496 4.10 5.55 -15.01
C GLU A 496 3.38 4.32 -15.53
N LEU A 497 3.19 3.27 -14.72
CA LEU A 497 2.47 2.06 -15.13
C LEU A 497 1.01 2.33 -15.56
N LEU A 498 0.49 3.53 -15.31
CA LEU A 498 -0.86 3.96 -15.67
C LEU A 498 -0.99 4.79 -16.93
N ALA A 499 0.07 5.51 -17.36
CA ALA A 499 0.00 6.31 -18.58
C ALA A 499 -0.13 5.45 -19.86
N VAL A 500 0.19 4.15 -19.76
CA VAL A 500 0.21 3.20 -20.86
C VAL A 500 -0.99 2.23 -20.84
N ASN A 501 -1.47 1.83 -19.64
CA ASN A 501 -2.44 0.73 -19.49
C ASN A 501 -3.74 1.09 -18.76
N GLY A 502 -3.86 2.29 -18.17
CA GLY A 502 -5.06 2.71 -17.44
C GLY A 502 -5.79 3.84 -18.16
N GLY A 503 -6.99 3.57 -18.70
CA GLY A 503 -7.84 4.55 -19.38
C GLY A 503 -8.39 5.69 -18.52
N VAL A 504 -7.80 5.98 -17.36
CA VAL A 504 -8.13 7.13 -16.51
C VAL A 504 -7.52 8.38 -17.14
N VAL A 505 -8.20 8.88 -18.17
CA VAL A 505 -7.99 10.23 -18.68
C VAL A 505 -8.33 11.19 -17.54
N CYS A 506 -7.32 11.72 -16.85
CA CYS A 506 -7.51 12.91 -16.02
C CYS A 506 -8.19 13.99 -16.88
N GLU A 507 -9.35 14.47 -16.44
CA GLU A 507 -10.04 15.56 -17.13
C GLU A 507 -9.08 16.72 -17.39
N LYS A 508 -9.00 17.17 -18.65
CA LYS A 508 -8.20 18.33 -19.05
C LYS A 508 -8.75 19.63 -18.45
N LYS A 509 -8.46 19.88 -17.18
CA LYS A 509 -8.56 21.21 -16.55
C LYS A 509 -7.14 21.75 -16.37
N SER A 510 -6.70 22.58 -17.32
CA SER A 510 -5.42 23.27 -17.20
C SER A 510 -5.46 24.24 -16.01
N LEU A 511 -4.59 24.05 -15.03
CA LEU A 511 -4.38 24.99 -13.93
C LEU A 511 -3.49 26.18 -14.34
N ALA A 512 -3.72 26.70 -15.54
CA ALA A 512 -3.10 27.92 -16.04
C ALA A 512 -3.72 29.17 -15.38
N ARG A 513 -3.72 29.21 -14.02
CA ARG A 513 -4.09 30.38 -13.19
C ARG A 513 -3.80 30.30 -11.69
N SER A 514 -3.18 29.24 -11.15
CA SER A 514 -2.84 29.16 -9.72
C SER A 514 -1.33 29.28 -9.47
N ALA A 515 -0.74 30.38 -9.91
CA ALA A 515 0.48 30.88 -9.28
C ALA A 515 0.07 31.46 -7.91
N VAL A 516 0.15 30.63 -6.86
CA VAL A 516 -0.07 31.08 -5.48
C VAL A 516 1.27 31.07 -4.75
N THR A 517 1.64 32.26 -4.33
CA THR A 517 2.73 32.62 -3.42
C THR A 517 2.94 31.57 -2.33
N ILE A 518 4.13 30.96 -2.28
CA ILE A 518 4.62 30.33 -1.05
C ILE A 518 5.05 31.48 -0.14
N GLU A 519 4.14 31.97 0.70
CA GLU A 519 4.50 32.89 1.77
C GLU A 519 5.42 32.17 2.76
N LYS A 520 6.53 32.81 3.10
CA LYS A 520 7.43 32.34 4.16
C LYS A 520 6.69 32.44 5.49
N SER A 521 6.26 31.33 6.06
CA SER A 521 5.78 31.29 7.44
C SER A 521 6.96 31.46 8.40
N GLU A 522 6.96 32.57 9.12
CA GLU A 522 7.98 32.89 10.12
C GLU A 522 7.86 31.98 11.36
N CYS A 523 8.99 31.69 11.99
CA CYS A 523 9.02 30.96 13.26
C CYS A 523 8.52 31.83 14.42
N VAL A 524 7.45 31.41 15.12
CA VAL A 524 7.10 31.93 16.46
C VAL A 524 6.69 30.76 17.38
N PRO A 525 7.11 30.72 18.67
CA PRO A 525 6.86 29.55 19.53
C PRO A 525 5.45 29.46 20.11
N MET A 526 5.05 28.24 20.46
CA MET A 526 3.79 27.88 21.10
C MET A 526 3.76 28.23 22.60
N VAL A 527 2.66 28.83 23.09
CA VAL A 527 2.31 28.93 24.52
C VAL A 527 0.85 28.52 24.71
N MET A 528 0.55 27.75 25.75
CA MET A 528 -0.77 27.14 25.99
C MET A 528 -1.70 28.01 26.86
N ALA A 529 -3.03 27.90 26.66
CA ALA A 529 -4.02 27.62 27.73
C ALA A 529 -5.50 27.57 27.27
N SER A 530 -6.09 26.36 27.29
CA SER A 530 -7.44 25.97 27.78
C SER A 530 -8.74 26.80 27.57
N SER A 531 -9.77 26.05 27.10
CA SER A 531 -11.19 25.99 27.56
C SER A 531 -12.35 26.62 26.72
N LEU A 532 -13.44 25.83 26.64
CA LEU A 532 -14.71 25.93 25.88
C LEU A 532 -15.86 26.56 26.76
N PRO A 533 -17.17 26.70 26.37
CA PRO A 533 -17.93 26.03 25.27
C PRO A 533 -19.13 26.80 24.59
N TYR A 534 -19.91 26.06 23.75
CA TYR A 534 -21.28 26.31 23.16
C TYR A 534 -21.43 27.39 22.03
N LYS A 535 -21.82 27.06 20.76
CA LYS A 535 -23.11 26.56 20.17
C LYS A 535 -24.25 27.62 20.14
N ILE A 536 -25.10 27.85 19.12
CA ILE A 536 -25.39 27.32 17.75
C ILE A 536 -26.18 28.43 16.98
N GLY A 537 -26.15 28.50 15.63
CA GLY A 537 -27.23 29.17 14.85
C GLY A 537 -26.89 29.81 13.49
N GLN A 538 -27.19 29.11 12.39
CA GLN A 538 -27.20 29.60 10.99
C GLN A 538 -28.64 29.95 10.52
N PRO A 539 -28.94 30.30 9.25
CA PRO A 539 -28.18 30.98 8.18
C PRO A 539 -28.95 32.19 7.56
N ARG A 540 -28.38 32.89 6.57
CA ARG A 540 -29.12 33.48 5.43
C ARG A 540 -28.20 33.70 4.22
N THR A 541 -28.79 33.70 3.02
CA THR A 541 -28.16 33.18 1.78
C THR A 541 -27.79 34.21 0.72
N LEU A 542 -26.84 33.81 -0.14
CA LEU A 542 -26.69 34.14 -1.57
C LEU A 542 -27.82 34.99 -2.21
N ARG A 543 -27.72 36.34 -2.21
CA ARG A 543 -28.18 37.18 -3.34
C ARG A 543 -27.75 38.67 -3.37
N GLU A 544 -26.50 38.98 -3.01
CA GLU A 544 -25.86 40.21 -3.53
C GLU A 544 -24.60 39.77 -4.30
N SER A 545 -24.70 39.64 -5.63
CA SER A 545 -24.59 40.74 -6.61
C SER A 545 -23.11 41.01 -6.89
N PHE A 546 -22.46 40.36 -7.87
CA PHE A 546 -22.89 40.21 -9.28
C PHE A 546 -23.42 41.54 -9.83
N GLU A 547 -22.51 42.29 -10.47
CA GLU A 547 -22.68 43.65 -11.00
C GLU A 547 -22.39 44.85 -10.07
N ARG A 548 -21.21 44.84 -9.43
CA ARG A 548 -20.38 46.06 -9.38
C ARG A 548 -19.64 46.29 -10.71
N SER A 549 -20.40 46.29 -11.79
CA SER A 549 -19.94 46.71 -13.12
C SER A 549 -20.26 48.19 -13.31
N ARG A 550 -19.21 49.00 -13.51
CA ARG A 550 -19.23 50.39 -14.00
C ARG A 550 -19.86 51.49 -13.12
N LEU A 551 -18.95 52.33 -12.61
CA LEU A 551 -18.97 53.81 -12.59
C LEU A 551 -20.02 54.60 -11.75
N MET A 552 -19.46 55.42 -10.85
CA MET A 552 -19.78 56.85 -10.60
C MET A 552 -21.16 57.30 -10.07
N GLY A 553 -21.13 57.96 -8.90
CA GLY A 553 -22.15 58.91 -8.40
C GLY A 553 -23.35 58.30 -7.65
N LEU A 554 -24.09 59.03 -6.79
CA LEU A 554 -23.83 60.34 -6.16
C LEU A 554 -24.81 60.55 -4.96
N ILE A 555 -24.29 60.84 -3.75
CA ILE A 555 -24.86 61.72 -2.69
C ILE A 555 -26.24 61.44 -1.99
N CYS A 556 -26.20 61.49 -0.62
CA CYS A 556 -27.29 61.74 0.37
C CYS A 556 -28.40 60.68 0.59
N THR A 557 -28.93 60.43 1.81
CA THR A 557 -29.24 61.35 2.94
C THR A 557 -29.12 60.79 4.38
N ARG A 558 -28.47 61.57 5.28
CA ARG A 558 -28.83 61.98 6.68
C ARG A 558 -29.24 61.02 7.83
N ASN A 559 -28.56 61.27 8.98
CA ASN A 559 -28.99 61.23 10.42
C ASN A 559 -29.05 59.84 11.14
N ARG A 560 -28.54 59.62 12.38
CA ARG A 560 -28.12 60.52 13.50
C ARG A 560 -26.79 60.09 14.21
N HIS A 561 -26.20 61.05 14.94
CA HIS A 561 -24.98 61.11 15.79
C HIS A 561 -25.10 60.43 17.20
N PRO A 562 -24.11 60.55 18.15
CA PRO A 562 -22.65 60.30 18.09
C PRO A 562 -21.99 59.74 19.41
N SER A 563 -20.68 59.42 19.40
CA SER A 563 -19.64 59.80 20.41
C SER A 563 -18.28 59.15 20.00
N ALA A 564 -17.22 59.90 19.67
CA ALA A 564 -16.14 60.40 20.55
C ALA A 564 -15.31 59.27 21.23
N CYS A 565 -13.97 59.23 21.26
CA CYS A 565 -12.88 60.07 20.70
C CYS A 565 -11.56 59.22 20.73
N THR A 566 -10.34 59.57 20.27
CA THR A 566 -9.68 60.82 19.80
C THR A 566 -8.58 60.48 18.76
N SER A 567 -8.00 61.48 18.08
CA SER A 567 -6.84 61.40 17.16
C SER A 567 -5.47 61.29 17.84
N VAL A 568 -4.40 60.93 17.10
CA VAL A 568 -3.27 61.82 16.72
C VAL A 568 -2.31 61.16 15.71
N PHE A 569 -1.78 61.97 14.79
CA PHE A 569 -0.84 61.64 13.71
C PHE A 569 0.63 61.57 14.17
N THR A 570 1.46 60.83 13.43
CA THR A 570 2.60 61.45 12.69
C THR A 570 3.08 60.61 11.50
N LEU A 571 3.14 61.25 10.33
CA LEU A 571 3.88 60.80 9.14
C LEU A 571 5.28 61.43 9.15
N ARG A 572 6.28 60.75 8.52
CA ARG A 572 7.27 61.45 7.69
C ARG A 572 7.99 60.49 6.72
N ASN A 573 7.81 60.83 5.43
CA ASN A 573 8.53 60.46 4.21
C ASN A 573 8.77 58.98 3.94
#